data_AF-A0A7W2EAQ1-F1
#
_entry.id   AF-A0A7W2EAQ1-F1
#
_cell.length_a   1.000
_cell.length_b   1.000
_cell.length_c   1.000
_cell.angle_alpha   90.00
_cell.angle_beta   90.00
_cell.angle_gamma   90.00
#
_symmetry.space_group_name_H-M   'P 1'
#
loop_
_entity.id
_entity.type
_entity.pdbx_description
1 polymer ?
#
loop_
_entity_poly.entity_id
_entity_poly.type
_entity_poly.pdbx_seq_one_letter_code
_entity_poly.pdbx_strand_id
1 'polypeptide(L)'
;MGETEITCAAGTIVGEVRGGARLFDAIPFLEIAHPFDDPVAVKQGLLIDATTPHPNALSISAPLCARSGTDCPVVVWLSAPAELGDEFVHVHVPHRDGFEGFLPFAADAIGHFRGVADVQLALRWIQRNIEAFGGDPTNVTVVGAGEEAAVALWLCRRDHYAGEFRRVWAADPVFPRAPYEKRKWIVRYLLSAPLTRAKLNELAENRPGRVGRSYRRYAKFFGPMGPQPHDASELAELAVVRVEDALDPGAIAESAR
;
A
#
# COMPACT_ATOMS: atom_id res chain seq x y z
N MET A 1 -27.65 -5.20 9.63
CA MET A 1 -26.61 -5.10 8.59
C MET A 1 -27.31 -5.36 7.27
N GLY A 2 -27.20 -4.44 6.32
CA GLY A 2 -27.73 -4.63 4.97
C GLY A 2 -26.62 -5.15 4.07
N GLU A 3 -26.95 -5.94 3.07
CA GLU A 3 -26.00 -6.35 2.03
C GLU A 3 -25.92 -5.26 0.95
N THR A 4 -24.76 -5.08 0.33
CA THR A 4 -24.58 -4.19 -0.82
C THR A 4 -23.67 -4.83 -1.85
N GLU A 5 -23.97 -4.61 -3.12
CA GLU A 5 -23.18 -5.15 -4.22
C GLU A 5 -22.77 -4.04 -5.20
N ILE A 6 -21.56 -4.14 -5.74
CA ILE A 6 -21.03 -3.22 -6.75
C ILE A 6 -20.39 -4.04 -7.87
N THR A 7 -20.80 -3.78 -9.11
CA THR A 7 -20.16 -4.37 -10.28
C THR A 7 -19.15 -3.39 -10.88
N CYS A 8 -17.91 -3.85 -11.05
CA CYS A 8 -16.81 -3.11 -11.66
C CYS A 8 -16.01 -4.01 -12.59
N ALA A 9 -14.90 -3.51 -13.15
CA ALA A 9 -14.04 -4.31 -14.03
C ALA A 9 -13.46 -5.54 -13.32
N ALA A 10 -13.28 -5.50 -12.00
CA ALA A 10 -12.79 -6.63 -11.21
C ALA A 10 -13.82 -7.76 -10.97
N GLY A 11 -15.11 -7.51 -11.24
CA GLY A 11 -16.22 -8.42 -10.96
C GLY A 11 -17.32 -7.75 -10.14
N THR A 12 -18.29 -8.55 -9.70
CA THR A 12 -19.29 -8.12 -8.70
C THR A 12 -18.71 -8.33 -7.31
N ILE A 13 -18.63 -7.25 -6.53
CA ILE A 13 -18.06 -7.21 -5.19
C ILE A 13 -19.21 -7.06 -4.21
N VAL A 14 -19.35 -8.03 -3.30
CA VAL A 14 -20.34 -8.06 -2.23
C VAL A 14 -19.72 -7.49 -0.97
N GLY A 15 -20.45 -6.60 -0.31
CA GLY A 15 -20.06 -5.95 0.93
C GLY A 15 -21.26 -5.74 1.86
N GLU A 16 -21.07 -4.91 2.87
CA GLU A 16 -22.09 -4.64 3.88
C GLU A 16 -22.40 -3.14 4.01
N VAL A 17 -23.61 -2.84 4.44
CA VAL A 17 -24.02 -1.51 4.88
C VAL A 17 -23.98 -1.47 6.40
N ARG A 18 -23.09 -0.64 6.94
CA ARG A 18 -22.90 -0.42 8.37
C ARG A 18 -22.56 1.05 8.64
N GLY A 19 -23.18 1.63 9.66
CA GLY A 19 -22.85 2.99 10.12
C GLY A 19 -23.13 4.10 9.10
N GLY A 20 -24.02 3.89 8.13
CA GLY A 20 -24.27 4.90 7.08
C GLY A 20 -23.28 4.86 5.90
N ALA A 21 -22.42 3.85 5.84
CA ALA A 21 -21.48 3.62 4.74
C ALA A 21 -21.65 2.23 4.12
N ARG A 22 -21.19 2.09 2.88
CA ARG A 22 -20.98 0.80 2.20
C ARG A 22 -19.54 0.36 2.43
N LEU A 23 -19.36 -0.82 3.01
CA LEU A 23 -18.07 -1.35 3.43
C LEU A 23 -17.74 -2.62 2.65
N PHE A 24 -16.51 -2.69 2.16
CA PHE A 24 -15.95 -3.82 1.46
C PHE A 24 -14.60 -4.11 2.10
N ASP A 25 -14.56 -5.02 3.07
CA ASP A 25 -13.42 -5.16 3.99
C ASP A 25 -12.28 -6.01 3.42
N ALA A 26 -12.54 -6.85 2.41
CA ALA A 26 -11.58 -7.83 1.91
C ALA A 26 -11.61 -8.02 0.39
N ILE A 27 -11.27 -6.99 -0.38
CA ILE A 27 -11.16 -7.08 -1.84
C ILE A 27 -9.75 -7.56 -2.25
N PRO A 28 -9.60 -8.74 -2.87
CA PRO A 28 -8.29 -9.21 -3.33
C PRO A 28 -7.82 -8.39 -4.53
N PHE A 29 -6.57 -7.93 -4.49
CA PHE A 29 -5.96 -7.15 -5.57
C PHE A 29 -4.61 -7.71 -6.05
N LEU A 30 -3.92 -8.49 -5.22
CA LEU A 30 -2.67 -9.14 -5.57
C LEU A 30 -2.54 -10.56 -5.01
N GLU A 31 -1.70 -11.36 -5.66
CA GLU A 31 -1.27 -12.69 -5.26
C GLU A 31 0.25 -12.68 -5.02
N ILE A 32 0.69 -13.42 -4.00
CA ILE A 32 2.09 -13.58 -3.65
C ILE A 32 2.34 -15.09 -3.51
N ALA A 33 3.15 -15.65 -4.41
CA ALA A 33 3.48 -17.07 -4.38
C ALA A 33 4.32 -17.43 -3.15
N HIS A 34 5.36 -16.63 -2.88
CA HIS A 34 6.21 -16.76 -1.69
C HIS A 34 6.59 -15.38 -1.14
N PRO A 35 6.95 -15.27 0.14
CA PRO A 35 7.09 -13.96 0.80
C PRO A 35 8.05 -12.97 0.14
N PHE A 36 9.13 -13.46 -0.51
CA PHE A 36 10.12 -12.62 -1.19
C PHE A 36 9.94 -12.54 -2.72
N ASP A 37 8.88 -13.13 -3.27
CA ASP A 37 8.57 -13.03 -4.70
C ASP A 37 7.90 -11.70 -5.03
N ASP A 38 7.95 -11.28 -6.29
CA ASP A 38 7.20 -10.10 -6.72
C ASP A 38 5.70 -10.38 -6.69
N PRO A 39 4.88 -9.38 -6.35
CA PRO A 39 3.44 -9.56 -6.36
C PRO A 39 2.91 -9.61 -7.79
N VAL A 40 1.82 -10.33 -7.99
CA VAL A 40 1.13 -10.43 -9.28
C VAL A 40 -0.30 -9.93 -9.09
N ALA A 41 -0.85 -9.21 -10.08
CA ALA A 41 -2.26 -8.79 -10.03
C ALA A 41 -3.18 -10.02 -10.01
N VAL A 42 -4.20 -10.02 -9.12
CA VAL A 42 -5.24 -11.06 -9.09
C VAL A 42 -5.97 -11.08 -10.44
N LYS A 43 -6.24 -12.29 -10.95
CA LYS A 43 -7.14 -12.45 -12.10
C LYS A 43 -8.57 -12.17 -11.65
N GLN A 44 -9.21 -11.24 -12.35
CA GLN A 44 -10.55 -10.77 -12.01
C GLN A 44 -11.58 -11.91 -12.10
N GLY A 45 -12.45 -12.01 -11.08
CA GLY A 45 -13.45 -13.06 -10.94
C GLY A 45 -14.87 -12.56 -11.27
N LEU A 46 -15.85 -13.48 -11.30
CA LEU A 46 -17.25 -13.11 -11.53
C LEU A 46 -17.91 -12.54 -10.27
N LEU A 47 -17.58 -13.09 -9.09
CA LEU A 47 -18.14 -12.70 -7.79
C LEU A 47 -17.02 -12.69 -6.74
N ILE A 48 -16.94 -11.61 -5.97
CA ILE A 48 -15.96 -11.38 -4.90
C ILE A 48 -16.74 -11.10 -3.62
N ASP A 49 -16.63 -11.98 -2.63
CA ASP A 49 -17.12 -11.72 -1.28
C ASP A 49 -16.08 -10.91 -0.51
N ALA A 50 -16.35 -9.62 -0.28
CA ALA A 50 -15.47 -8.74 0.48
C ALA A 50 -15.86 -8.64 1.97
N THR A 51 -16.76 -9.49 2.46
CA THR A 51 -17.14 -9.57 3.88
C THR A 51 -16.28 -10.59 4.65
N THR A 52 -15.71 -11.57 3.94
CA THR A 52 -14.86 -12.61 4.51
C THR A 52 -13.39 -12.19 4.43
N PRO A 53 -12.63 -12.19 5.55
CA PRO A 53 -11.22 -11.83 5.54
C PRO A 53 -10.39 -12.66 4.54
N HIS A 54 -9.60 -11.96 3.73
CA HIS A 54 -8.69 -12.56 2.75
C HIS A 54 -7.28 -11.97 2.92
N PRO A 55 -6.20 -12.76 2.76
CA PRO A 55 -4.84 -12.22 2.75
C PRO A 55 -4.66 -11.23 1.57
N ASN A 56 -3.85 -10.19 1.77
CA ASN A 56 -3.53 -9.21 0.72
C ASN A 56 -4.76 -8.56 0.07
N ALA A 57 -5.73 -8.19 0.89
CA ALA A 57 -6.96 -7.59 0.46
C ALA A 57 -7.02 -6.11 0.87
N LEU A 58 -7.39 -5.24 -0.06
CA LEU A 58 -7.68 -3.85 0.24
C LEU A 58 -9.09 -3.73 0.80
N SER A 59 -9.34 -2.69 1.58
CA SER A 59 -10.69 -2.36 2.04
C SER A 59 -11.16 -1.02 1.50
N ILE A 60 -12.47 -0.91 1.26
CA ILE A 60 -13.12 0.30 0.77
C ILE A 60 -14.29 0.65 1.68
N SER A 61 -14.34 1.91 2.13
CA SER A 61 -15.53 2.53 2.70
C SER A 61 -15.99 3.62 1.75
N ALA A 62 -17.26 3.54 1.33
CA ALA A 62 -17.86 4.51 0.43
C ALA A 62 -19.15 5.08 1.02
N PRO A 63 -19.46 6.35 0.76
CA PRO A 63 -20.72 6.95 1.22
C PRO A 63 -21.93 6.17 0.72
N LEU A 64 -23.00 6.10 1.53
CA LEU A 64 -24.19 5.32 1.17
C LEU A 64 -24.87 5.81 -0.11
N CYS A 65 -24.81 7.12 -0.37
CA CYS A 65 -25.36 7.75 -1.57
C CYS A 65 -24.43 7.68 -2.79
N ALA A 66 -23.13 7.43 -2.59
CA ALA A 66 -22.16 7.45 -3.68
C ALA A 66 -22.42 6.32 -4.69
N ARG A 67 -22.42 6.65 -5.96
CA ARG A 67 -22.59 5.75 -7.11
C ARG A 67 -21.64 6.21 -8.23
N SER A 68 -21.43 5.38 -9.24
CA SER A 68 -20.68 5.82 -10.43
C SER A 68 -21.18 7.17 -10.96
N GLY A 69 -20.25 8.08 -11.24
CA GLY A 69 -20.51 9.48 -11.60
C GLY A 69 -20.80 10.43 -10.43
N THR A 70 -20.67 10.00 -9.18
CA THR A 70 -20.73 10.92 -8.01
C THR A 70 -19.45 11.73 -7.85
N ASP A 71 -18.33 11.19 -8.33
CA ASP A 71 -17.00 11.82 -8.33
C ASP A 71 -16.52 12.25 -6.93
N CYS A 72 -16.77 11.42 -5.91
CA CYS A 72 -16.23 11.64 -4.57
C CYS A 72 -14.69 11.63 -4.60
N PRO A 73 -13.99 12.53 -3.88
CA PRO A 73 -12.55 12.42 -3.75
C PRO A 73 -12.16 11.09 -3.08
N VAL A 74 -11.04 10.51 -3.53
CA VAL A 74 -10.57 9.20 -3.05
C VAL A 74 -9.35 9.40 -2.17
N VAL A 75 -9.40 8.84 -0.95
CA VAL A 75 -8.27 8.88 0.00
C VAL A 75 -7.76 7.47 0.24
N VAL A 76 -6.52 7.23 -0.19
CA VAL A 76 -5.82 5.95 -0.09
C VAL A 76 -4.90 5.97 1.12
N TRP A 77 -5.17 5.12 2.09
CA TRP A 77 -4.45 4.99 3.34
C TRP A 77 -3.46 3.83 3.26
N LEU A 78 -2.17 4.14 3.39
CA LEU A 78 -1.12 3.12 3.52
C LEU A 78 -0.93 2.69 4.98
N SER A 79 -1.22 3.59 5.92
CA SER A 79 -1.34 3.31 7.35
C SER A 79 -2.81 3.11 7.74
N ALA A 80 -3.08 2.76 9.01
CA ALA A 80 -4.47 2.67 9.49
C ALA A 80 -5.26 3.95 9.18
N PRO A 81 -6.49 3.83 8.61
CA PRO A 81 -7.24 4.99 8.15
C PRO A 81 -7.69 5.86 9.32
N ALA A 82 -7.60 7.18 9.14
CA ALA A 82 -8.32 8.13 9.98
C ALA A 82 -9.68 8.44 9.32
N GLU A 83 -10.74 8.55 10.12
CA GLU A 83 -12.07 8.90 9.59
C GLU A 83 -12.10 10.39 9.18
N LEU A 84 -12.32 10.64 7.89
CA LEU A 84 -12.48 12.00 7.33
C LEU A 84 -13.95 12.38 7.13
N GLY A 85 -14.88 11.44 7.41
CA GLY A 85 -16.32 11.59 7.24
C GLY A 85 -16.85 11.02 5.92
N ASP A 86 -18.17 11.16 5.72
CA ASP A 86 -18.93 10.46 4.68
C ASP A 86 -18.92 11.17 3.31
N GLU A 87 -18.00 12.10 3.07
CA GLU A 87 -17.86 12.82 1.79
C GLU A 87 -16.85 12.14 0.84
N PHE A 88 -16.02 11.24 1.38
CA PHE A 88 -14.88 10.65 0.69
C PHE A 88 -15.06 9.16 0.46
N VAL A 89 -14.45 8.64 -0.59
CA VAL A 89 -14.21 7.20 -0.71
C VAL A 89 -12.87 6.88 -0.08
N HIS A 90 -12.88 6.09 0.99
CA HIS A 90 -11.69 5.67 1.70
C HIS A 90 -11.24 4.31 1.20
N VAL A 91 -9.96 4.16 0.88
CA VAL A 91 -9.35 2.88 0.52
C VAL A 91 -8.17 2.62 1.45
N HIS A 92 -8.16 1.51 2.18
CA HIS A 92 -6.97 1.09 2.92
C HIS A 92 -6.22 0.01 2.15
N VAL A 93 -4.91 0.22 1.97
CA VAL A 93 -4.06 -0.63 1.14
C VAL A 93 -2.97 -1.29 2.01
N PRO A 94 -3.12 -2.58 2.32
CA PRO A 94 -2.02 -3.31 2.96
C PRO A 94 -0.88 -3.53 1.96
N HIS A 95 0.34 -3.56 2.47
CA HIS A 95 1.54 -3.89 1.71
C HIS A 95 2.53 -4.65 2.59
N ARG A 96 3.51 -5.31 1.97
CA ARG A 96 4.55 -6.01 2.74
C ARG A 96 5.55 -5.03 3.34
N ASP A 97 5.90 -5.33 4.59
CA ASP A 97 6.92 -4.61 5.35
C ASP A 97 8.20 -5.41 5.58
N GLY A 98 9.16 -4.74 6.23
CA GLY A 98 10.39 -5.34 6.72
C GLY A 98 11.21 -6.04 5.64
N PHE A 99 11.69 -7.25 5.93
CA PHE A 99 12.54 -7.96 4.97
C PHE A 99 11.78 -8.42 3.73
N GLU A 100 10.52 -8.82 3.86
CA GLU A 100 9.73 -9.34 2.74
C GLU A 100 9.37 -8.22 1.75
N GLY A 101 9.02 -7.04 2.27
CA GLY A 101 8.75 -5.86 1.45
C GLY A 101 10.01 -5.20 0.88
N PHE A 102 11.03 -4.99 1.72
CA PHE A 102 12.06 -3.98 1.43
C PHE A 102 13.50 -4.51 1.34
N LEU A 103 13.74 -5.82 1.52
CA LEU A 103 15.10 -6.35 1.35
C LEU A 103 15.50 -6.36 -0.14
N PRO A 104 16.50 -5.57 -0.59
CA PRO A 104 16.86 -5.55 -2.00
C PRO A 104 17.63 -6.81 -2.40
N PHE A 105 17.38 -7.30 -3.61
CA PHE A 105 18.11 -8.39 -4.24
C PHE A 105 18.94 -7.90 -5.42
N ALA A 106 20.05 -8.59 -5.72
CA ALA A 106 20.93 -8.21 -6.82
C ALA A 106 20.28 -8.31 -8.21
N ALA A 107 19.20 -9.08 -8.34
CA ALA A 107 18.44 -9.23 -9.58
C ALA A 107 17.28 -8.22 -9.70
N ASP A 108 17.03 -7.42 -8.65
CA ASP A 108 15.99 -6.39 -8.68
C ASP A 108 16.43 -5.24 -9.60
N ALA A 109 15.47 -4.61 -10.27
CA ALA A 109 15.71 -3.31 -10.87
C ALA A 109 16.12 -2.30 -9.78
N ILE A 110 16.87 -1.27 -10.16
CA ILE A 110 17.25 -0.20 -9.24
C ILE A 110 15.98 0.43 -8.67
N GLY A 111 15.94 0.60 -7.34
CA GLY A 111 14.78 1.19 -6.65
C GLY A 111 13.56 0.28 -6.51
N HIS A 112 13.63 -0.97 -6.98
CA HIS A 112 12.52 -1.91 -6.86
C HIS A 112 12.41 -2.51 -5.46
N PHE A 113 11.25 -2.33 -4.85
CA PHE A 113 10.88 -2.94 -3.57
C PHE A 113 9.51 -3.60 -3.70
N ARG A 114 9.37 -4.81 -3.18
CA ARG A 114 8.12 -5.58 -3.26
C ARG A 114 6.98 -4.89 -2.51
N GLY A 115 7.26 -4.29 -1.35
CA GLY A 115 6.25 -3.50 -0.61
C GLY A 115 5.73 -2.31 -1.41
N VAL A 116 6.59 -1.66 -2.20
CA VAL A 116 6.18 -0.59 -3.13
C VAL A 116 5.37 -1.18 -4.30
N ALA A 117 5.81 -2.31 -4.85
CA ALA A 117 5.11 -2.99 -5.94
C ALA A 117 3.70 -3.45 -5.53
N ASP A 118 3.51 -3.83 -4.27
CA ASP A 118 2.19 -4.14 -3.69
C ASP A 118 1.29 -2.90 -3.80
N VAL A 119 1.74 -1.73 -3.32
CA VAL A 119 0.96 -0.48 -3.40
C VAL A 119 0.72 -0.04 -4.84
N GLN A 120 1.70 -0.18 -5.74
CA GLN A 120 1.50 0.12 -7.16
C GLN A 120 0.42 -0.76 -7.81
N LEU A 121 0.31 -2.04 -7.42
CA LEU A 121 -0.78 -2.90 -7.88
C LEU A 121 -2.13 -2.44 -7.33
N ALA A 122 -2.19 -2.03 -6.07
CA ALA A 122 -3.40 -1.47 -5.48
C ALA A 122 -3.85 -0.19 -6.19
N LEU A 123 -2.92 0.74 -6.46
CA LEU A 123 -3.22 1.98 -7.18
C LEU A 123 -3.73 1.70 -8.59
N ARG A 124 -3.13 0.75 -9.32
CA ARG A 124 -3.67 0.30 -10.61
C ARG A 124 -5.05 -0.33 -10.50
N TRP A 125 -5.33 -1.05 -9.41
CA TRP A 125 -6.65 -1.60 -9.14
C TRP A 125 -7.66 -0.46 -8.89
N ILE A 126 -7.31 0.53 -8.06
CA ILE A 126 -8.14 1.69 -7.74
C ILE A 126 -8.49 2.46 -9.01
N GLN A 127 -7.48 2.79 -9.83
CA GLN A 127 -7.66 3.49 -11.11
C GLN A 127 -8.66 2.81 -12.04
N ARG A 128 -8.76 1.48 -12.00
CA ARG A 128 -9.66 0.72 -12.88
C ARG A 128 -11.07 0.53 -12.33
N ASN A 129 -11.28 0.68 -11.02
CA ASN A 129 -12.49 0.19 -10.36
C ASN A 129 -13.18 1.22 -9.46
N ILE A 130 -12.48 2.25 -8.96
CA ILE A 130 -13.00 3.10 -7.88
C ILE A 130 -14.21 3.94 -8.28
N GLU A 131 -14.35 4.23 -9.58
CA GLU A 131 -15.53 4.90 -10.12
C GLU A 131 -16.83 4.15 -9.82
N ALA A 132 -16.83 2.81 -9.85
CA ALA A 132 -18.02 2.02 -9.50
C ALA A 132 -18.46 2.20 -8.04
N PHE A 133 -17.51 2.56 -7.16
CA PHE A 133 -17.77 2.89 -5.75
C PHE A 133 -18.22 4.35 -5.59
N GLY A 134 -18.19 5.14 -6.66
CA GLY A 134 -18.51 6.57 -6.69
C GLY A 134 -17.33 7.48 -6.42
N GLY A 135 -16.10 6.94 -6.41
CA GLY A 135 -14.88 7.73 -6.28
C GLY A 135 -14.37 8.26 -7.63
N ASP A 136 -13.75 9.42 -7.63
CA ASP A 136 -13.10 10.01 -8.80
C ASP A 136 -11.66 9.47 -8.95
N PRO A 137 -11.36 8.64 -9.98
CA PRO A 137 -10.00 8.12 -10.20
C PRO A 137 -8.98 9.22 -10.52
N THR A 138 -9.41 10.41 -10.94
CA THR A 138 -8.53 11.55 -11.22
C THR A 138 -8.22 12.40 -9.98
N ASN A 139 -8.96 12.18 -8.89
CA ASN A 139 -8.85 12.90 -7.62
C ASN A 139 -8.46 11.96 -6.45
N VAL A 140 -7.36 11.24 -6.65
CA VAL A 140 -6.80 10.31 -5.66
C VAL A 140 -5.69 10.96 -4.83
N THR A 141 -5.81 10.86 -3.50
CA THR A 141 -4.80 11.33 -2.52
C THR A 141 -4.25 10.12 -1.75
N VAL A 142 -2.93 9.90 -1.80
CA VAL A 142 -2.26 8.84 -1.02
C VAL A 142 -1.76 9.43 0.30
N VAL A 143 -2.06 8.74 1.40
CA VAL A 143 -1.76 9.18 2.77
C VAL A 143 -0.98 8.10 3.49
N GLY A 144 0.12 8.48 4.14
CA GLY A 144 0.90 7.60 5.00
C GLY A 144 1.49 8.37 6.19
N ALA A 145 1.83 7.63 7.24
CA ALA A 145 2.56 8.12 8.41
C ALA A 145 3.81 7.25 8.64
N GLY A 146 4.88 7.77 9.21
CA GLY A 146 6.02 6.95 9.61
C GLY A 146 6.71 6.23 8.44
N GLU A 147 6.75 4.89 8.48
CA GLU A 147 7.35 4.06 7.41
C GLU A 147 6.52 4.17 6.13
N GLU A 148 5.21 4.25 6.26
CA GLU A 148 4.25 4.33 5.16
C GLU A 148 4.27 5.70 4.48
N ALA A 149 4.61 6.76 5.22
CA ALA A 149 4.92 8.06 4.62
C ALA A 149 6.16 7.99 3.71
N ALA A 150 7.18 7.21 4.09
CA ALA A 150 8.34 6.97 3.24
C ALA A 150 7.99 6.20 1.96
N VAL A 151 7.05 5.24 2.05
CA VAL A 151 6.50 4.52 0.88
C VAL A 151 5.70 5.47 -0.01
N ALA A 152 4.84 6.32 0.57
CA ALA A 152 4.07 7.30 -0.18
C ALA A 152 4.97 8.25 -0.97
N LEU A 153 6.04 8.76 -0.34
CA LEU A 153 7.05 9.57 -1.02
C LEU A 153 7.84 8.80 -2.07
N TRP A 154 8.10 7.51 -1.85
CA TRP A 154 8.78 6.66 -2.82
C TRP A 154 7.97 6.48 -4.12
N LEU A 155 6.65 6.38 -4.01
CA LEU A 155 5.75 6.30 -5.16
C LEU A 155 5.81 7.56 -6.05
N CYS A 156 6.25 8.70 -5.51
CA CYS A 156 6.40 9.95 -6.24
C CYS A 156 7.59 9.98 -7.19
N ARG A 157 8.51 9.00 -7.16
CA ARG A 157 9.68 8.99 -8.06
C ARG A 157 9.25 8.85 -9.53
N ARG A 158 9.96 9.49 -10.45
CA ARG A 158 9.65 9.49 -11.90
C ARG A 158 9.64 8.10 -12.54
N ASP A 159 10.41 7.18 -12.00
CA ASP A 159 10.49 5.80 -12.46
C ASP A 159 9.37 4.89 -11.89
N HIS A 160 8.63 5.37 -10.89
CA HIS A 160 7.54 4.63 -10.26
C HIS A 160 6.15 5.26 -10.50
N TYR A 161 6.08 6.59 -10.63
CA TYR A 161 4.83 7.31 -10.84
C TYR A 161 4.36 7.20 -12.30
N ALA A 162 3.16 6.66 -12.51
CA ALA A 162 2.55 6.56 -13.84
C ALA A 162 1.18 7.27 -13.92
N GLY A 163 0.93 8.23 -13.03
CA GLY A 163 -0.31 9.04 -13.04
C GLY A 163 -1.44 8.47 -12.17
N GLU A 164 -1.19 7.47 -11.33
CA GLU A 164 -2.25 6.79 -10.57
C GLU A 164 -2.79 7.56 -9.37
N PHE A 165 -2.18 8.69 -9.02
CA PHE A 165 -2.67 9.57 -7.95
C PHE A 165 -2.30 11.01 -8.23
N ARG A 166 -3.04 11.93 -7.60
CA ARG A 166 -2.89 13.38 -7.79
C ARG A 166 -2.07 14.03 -6.69
N ARG A 167 -2.23 13.55 -5.45
CA ARG A 167 -1.63 14.16 -4.25
C ARG A 167 -1.04 13.12 -3.31
N VAL A 168 -0.04 13.53 -2.55
CA VAL A 168 0.54 12.76 -1.45
C VAL A 168 0.54 13.58 -0.17
N TRP A 169 0.12 12.94 0.91
CA TRP A 169 0.27 13.41 2.29
C TRP A 169 1.16 12.45 3.07
N ALA A 170 2.34 12.93 3.46
CA ALA A 170 3.34 12.16 4.17
C ALA A 170 3.57 12.76 5.56
N ALA A 171 3.07 12.10 6.60
CA ALA A 171 3.27 12.51 7.98
C ALA A 171 4.49 11.82 8.60
N ASP A 172 5.42 12.59 9.18
CA ASP A 172 6.63 12.10 9.87
C ASP A 172 7.36 10.97 9.10
N PRO A 173 7.85 11.21 7.87
CA PRO A 173 8.42 10.16 7.04
C PRO A 173 9.71 9.55 7.64
N VAL A 174 9.68 8.25 7.89
CA VAL A 174 10.80 7.48 8.48
C VAL A 174 11.55 6.72 7.39
N PHE A 175 12.68 7.27 6.97
CA PHE A 175 13.62 6.60 6.07
C PHE A 175 14.71 5.82 6.83
N PRO A 176 15.31 4.79 6.21
CA PRO A 176 16.48 4.16 6.77
C PRO A 176 17.65 5.14 6.95
N ARG A 177 18.33 5.07 8.10
CA ARG A 177 19.42 6.00 8.45
C ARG A 177 20.74 5.77 7.70
N ALA A 178 20.87 4.65 6.99
CA ALA A 178 22.09 4.30 6.25
C ALA A 178 21.76 3.40 5.04
N PRO A 179 22.55 3.49 3.95
CA PRO A 179 22.38 2.62 2.78
C PRO A 179 22.41 1.13 3.12
N TYR A 180 21.75 0.32 2.28
CA TYR A 180 21.62 -1.12 2.48
C TYR A 180 22.99 -1.81 2.60
N GLU A 181 23.96 -1.38 1.81
CA GLU A 181 25.30 -1.97 1.70
C GLU A 181 25.99 -2.00 3.06
N LYS A 182 25.79 -0.96 3.88
CA LYS A 182 26.34 -0.85 5.24
C LYS A 182 25.61 -1.72 6.26
N ARG A 183 24.37 -2.13 5.96
CA ARG A 183 23.48 -2.94 6.82
C ARG A 183 23.36 -4.40 6.34
N LYS A 184 23.86 -4.72 5.15
CA LYS A 184 23.74 -6.05 4.53
C LYS A 184 24.34 -7.17 5.38
N TRP A 185 25.47 -6.90 6.03
CA TRP A 185 26.16 -7.88 6.88
C TRP A 185 25.29 -8.35 8.05
N ILE A 186 24.56 -7.44 8.70
CA ILE A 186 23.73 -7.81 9.86
C ILE A 186 22.51 -8.62 9.40
N VAL A 187 21.95 -8.33 8.22
CA VAL A 187 20.89 -9.15 7.64
C VAL A 187 21.38 -10.57 7.34
N ARG A 188 22.57 -10.71 6.71
CA ARG A 188 23.20 -12.02 6.48
C ARG A 188 23.41 -12.79 7.78
N TYR A 189 23.92 -12.10 8.81
CA TYR A 189 24.15 -12.70 10.13
C TYR A 189 22.83 -13.19 10.76
N LEU A 190 21.81 -12.33 10.79
CA LEU A 190 20.53 -12.61 11.44
C LEU A 190 19.75 -13.73 10.75
N LEU A 191 19.71 -13.75 9.42
CA LEU A 191 19.02 -14.79 8.66
C LEU A 191 19.86 -16.07 8.57
N SER A 192 21.19 -15.95 8.62
CA SER A 192 22.15 -17.06 8.46
C SER A 192 21.94 -17.82 7.15
N ALA A 193 21.58 -17.09 6.08
CA ALA A 193 21.27 -17.63 4.77
C ALA A 193 21.80 -16.70 3.66
N PRO A 194 22.05 -17.21 2.43
CA PRO A 194 22.27 -16.38 1.26
C PRO A 194 21.08 -15.44 1.02
N LEU A 195 21.36 -14.16 0.74
CA LEU A 195 20.32 -13.15 0.47
C LEU A 195 19.89 -13.19 -0.99
N THR A 196 19.24 -14.29 -1.34
CA THR A 196 18.60 -14.52 -2.64
C THR A 196 17.15 -14.92 -2.39
N ARG A 197 16.21 -14.50 -3.25
CA ARG A 197 14.77 -14.81 -3.10
C ARG A 197 14.52 -16.30 -2.83
N ALA A 198 15.08 -17.17 -3.68
CA ALA A 198 14.95 -18.63 -3.54
C ALA A 198 15.36 -19.15 -2.15
N LYS A 199 16.54 -18.76 -1.63
CA LYS A 199 17.01 -19.18 -0.31
C LYS A 199 16.23 -18.59 0.85
N LEU A 200 15.70 -17.38 0.70
CA LEU A 200 14.89 -16.77 1.76
C LEU A 200 13.46 -17.31 1.77
N ASN A 201 12.89 -17.65 0.61
CA ASN A 201 11.63 -18.39 0.51
C ASN A 201 11.77 -19.80 1.13
N GLU A 202 12.84 -20.54 0.77
CA GLU A 202 13.17 -21.84 1.40
C GLU A 202 13.32 -21.70 2.93
N LEU A 203 13.94 -20.62 3.41
CA LEU A 203 14.06 -20.36 4.85
C LEU A 203 12.71 -20.07 5.50
N ALA A 204 11.86 -19.27 4.85
CA ALA A 204 10.53 -18.91 5.36
C ALA A 204 9.63 -20.14 5.47
N GLU A 205 9.70 -21.04 4.48
CA GLU A 205 8.97 -22.31 4.45
C GLU A 205 9.49 -23.29 5.50
N ASN A 206 10.80 -23.53 5.54
CA ASN A 206 11.39 -24.51 6.46
C ASN A 206 11.38 -24.07 7.93
N ARG A 207 11.37 -22.76 8.20
CA ARG A 207 11.40 -22.20 9.56
C ARG A 207 10.42 -21.02 9.69
N PRO A 208 9.10 -21.29 9.79
CA PRO A 208 8.11 -20.25 9.93
C PRO A 208 8.42 -19.27 11.07
N GLY A 209 8.29 -17.97 10.77
CA GLY A 209 8.58 -16.88 11.69
C GLY A 209 10.06 -16.58 11.93
N ARG A 210 11.01 -17.33 11.36
CA ARG A 210 12.46 -17.01 11.44
C ARG A 210 12.75 -15.65 10.81
N VAL A 211 12.14 -15.35 9.66
CA VAL A 211 12.26 -14.07 8.96
C VAL A 211 11.76 -12.93 9.85
N GLY A 212 10.52 -13.00 10.32
CA GLY A 212 9.93 -11.98 11.20
C GLY A 212 10.68 -11.77 12.52
N ARG A 213 11.14 -12.84 13.18
CA ARG A 213 11.99 -12.71 14.40
C ARG A 213 13.32 -12.00 14.10
N SER A 214 13.90 -12.28 12.95
CA SER A 214 15.15 -11.66 12.51
C SER A 214 14.94 -10.18 12.18
N TYR A 215 13.84 -9.84 11.52
CA TYR A 215 13.48 -8.44 11.25
C TYR A 215 13.23 -7.66 12.55
N ARG A 216 12.48 -8.20 13.51
CA ARG A 216 12.27 -7.51 14.81
C ARG A 216 13.58 -7.20 15.53
N ARG A 217 14.54 -8.14 15.49
CA ARG A 217 15.88 -7.90 16.06
C ARG A 217 16.66 -6.86 15.28
N TYR A 218 16.54 -6.85 13.95
CA TYR A 218 17.14 -5.85 13.09
C TYR A 218 16.58 -4.45 13.37
N ALA A 219 15.25 -4.29 13.34
CA ALA A 219 14.57 -3.01 13.48
C ALA A 219 14.90 -2.29 14.79
N LYS A 220 15.09 -3.04 15.88
CA LYS A 220 15.50 -2.49 17.18
C LYS A 220 16.80 -1.68 17.14
N PHE A 221 17.75 -2.04 16.26
CA PHE A 221 19.07 -1.40 16.19
C PHE A 221 19.27 -0.53 14.95
N PHE A 222 18.59 -0.86 13.85
CA PHE A 222 18.82 -0.24 12.55
C PHE A 222 17.62 0.55 12.01
N GLY A 223 16.50 0.55 12.74
CA GLY A 223 15.24 1.10 12.24
C GLY A 223 14.68 0.28 11.08
N PRO A 224 13.73 0.84 10.32
CA PRO A 224 13.04 0.11 9.28
C PRO A 224 13.93 -0.25 8.08
N MET A 225 13.52 -1.29 7.37
CA MET A 225 14.17 -1.70 6.12
C MET A 225 13.71 -0.87 4.91
N GLY A 226 12.79 0.08 5.09
CA GLY A 226 12.08 0.87 4.08
C GLY A 226 12.87 1.42 2.89
N PRO A 227 12.17 2.05 1.93
CA PRO A 227 12.76 2.34 0.63
C PRO A 227 13.88 3.41 0.73
N GLN A 228 14.91 3.28 -0.11
CA GLN A 228 16.11 4.13 -0.09
C GLN A 228 16.91 4.02 -1.40
N PRO A 229 17.79 4.98 -1.74
CA PRO A 229 17.97 6.30 -1.09
C PRO A 229 16.84 7.27 -1.47
N HIS A 230 16.45 8.16 -0.55
CA HIS A 230 15.52 9.23 -0.88
C HIS A 230 16.28 10.41 -1.50
N ASP A 231 16.02 10.69 -2.77
CA ASP A 231 16.54 11.84 -3.49
C ASP A 231 15.36 12.65 -4.05
N ALA A 232 15.20 13.89 -3.56
CA ALA A 232 14.13 14.78 -3.98
C ALA A 232 14.21 15.15 -5.46
N SER A 233 15.40 15.07 -6.07
CA SER A 233 15.59 15.36 -7.51
C SER A 233 15.00 14.28 -8.43
N GLU A 234 14.75 13.08 -7.90
CA GLU A 234 14.18 11.96 -8.64
C GLU A 234 12.64 11.94 -8.60
N LEU A 235 12.03 12.87 -7.87
CA LEU A 235 10.58 12.99 -7.76
C LEU A 235 9.95 13.53 -9.05
N ALA A 236 8.79 13.00 -9.40
CA ALA A 236 7.92 13.52 -10.43
C ALA A 236 7.30 14.85 -9.97
N GLU A 237 6.96 15.71 -10.94
CA GLU A 237 6.20 16.92 -10.67
C GLU A 237 4.74 16.52 -10.37
N LEU A 238 4.44 16.34 -9.09
CA LEU A 238 3.08 16.09 -8.60
C LEU A 238 2.36 17.39 -8.31
N ALA A 239 1.03 17.37 -8.43
CA ALA A 239 0.21 18.55 -8.17
C ALA A 239 0.34 19.05 -6.72
N VAL A 240 0.42 18.13 -5.74
CA VAL A 240 0.64 18.45 -4.32
C VAL A 240 1.39 17.32 -3.61
N VAL A 241 2.54 17.64 -3.00
CA VAL A 241 3.21 16.80 -2.00
C VAL A 241 3.26 17.57 -0.69
N ARG A 242 2.55 17.10 0.33
CA ARG A 242 2.58 17.65 1.69
C ARG A 242 3.41 16.74 2.58
N VAL A 243 4.39 17.32 3.27
CA VAL A 243 5.18 16.64 4.30
C VAL A 243 4.98 17.40 5.60
N GLU A 244 4.46 16.72 6.61
CA GLU A 244 4.06 17.32 7.89
C GLU A 244 4.48 16.46 9.07
N ASP A 245 4.44 17.01 10.29
CA ASP A 245 4.85 16.31 11.51
C ASP A 245 3.78 15.31 12.01
N ALA A 246 2.53 15.44 11.57
CA ALA A 246 1.42 14.58 11.98
C ALA A 246 0.34 14.50 10.90
N LEU A 247 -0.53 13.49 11.01
CA LEU A 247 -1.74 13.41 10.19
C LEU A 247 -2.78 14.41 10.72
N ASP A 248 -3.23 15.33 9.86
CA ASP A 248 -4.34 16.24 10.13
C ASP A 248 -5.53 15.90 9.21
N PRO A 249 -6.55 15.18 9.73
CA PRO A 249 -7.77 14.89 9.00
C PRO A 249 -8.44 16.10 8.34
N GLY A 250 -8.48 17.24 9.02
CA GLY A 250 -9.14 18.44 8.53
C GLY A 250 -8.40 19.03 7.33
N ALA A 251 -7.07 19.11 7.42
CA ALA A 251 -6.23 19.63 6.35
C ALA A 251 -6.18 18.68 5.14
N ILE A 252 -6.19 17.36 5.37
CA ILE A 252 -6.33 16.35 4.31
C ILE A 252 -7.66 16.52 3.58
N ALA A 253 -8.76 16.66 4.32
CA ALA A 253 -10.10 16.83 3.74
C ALA A 253 -10.20 18.14 2.92
N GLU A 254 -9.65 19.25 3.41
CA GLU A 254 -9.60 20.52 2.69
C GLU A 254 -8.80 20.40 1.39
N SER A 255 -7.66 19.69 1.41
CA SER A 255 -6.83 19.51 0.23
C SER A 255 -7.39 18.51 -0.79
N ALA A 256 -8.21 17.55 -0.36
CA ALA A 256 -8.76 16.51 -1.20
C ALA A 256 -10.02 16.96 -1.97
N ARG A 257 -10.75 17.94 -1.43
CA ARG A 257 -11.82 18.68 -2.14
C ARG A 257 -11.26 19.38 -3.38
#